data_AF-M3IQM6-F1
#
_entry.id   AF-M3IQM6-F1
#
_cell.length_a   1.000
_cell.length_b   1.000
_cell.length_c   1.000
_cell.angle_alpha   90.00
_cell.angle_beta   90.00
_cell.angle_gamma   90.00
#
_symmetry.space_group_name_H-M   'P 1'
#
loop_
_entity.id
_entity.type
_entity.pdbx_description
1 polymer ?
#
loop_
_entity_poly.entity_id
_entity_poly.type
_entity_poly.pdbx_seq_one_letter_code
_entity_poly.pdbx_strand_id
1 'polypeptide(L)'
;MLKKELSMKQELLELIRTHVYRYSEQPFTLASGRKSRHYFNCKEITLVPDRLELLCKFIVEQHLGESGILLPHAFGGLTMGADPICYGISLEFRKQIKTYIP
;
A
#
# COMPACT_ATOMS: atom_id res chain seq x y z
N MET A 1 -29.11 2.63 -9.28
CA MET A 1 -27.75 2.25 -9.69
C MET A 1 -27.13 1.44 -8.56
N LEU A 2 -26.94 0.13 -8.74
CA LEU A 2 -26.22 -0.70 -7.78
C LEU A 2 -24.74 -0.30 -7.81
N LYS A 3 -24.22 0.30 -6.72
CA LYS A 3 -22.78 0.42 -6.51
C LYS A 3 -22.25 -1.01 -6.38
N LYS A 4 -21.50 -1.48 -7.38
CA LYS A 4 -20.76 -2.73 -7.28
C LYS A 4 -19.70 -2.51 -6.20
N GLU A 5 -19.74 -3.28 -5.12
CA GLU A 5 -18.72 -3.23 -4.08
C GLU A 5 -17.39 -3.65 -4.72
N LEU A 6 -16.41 -2.74 -4.71
CA LEU A 6 -15.08 -3.00 -5.27
C LEU A 6 -14.30 -3.85 -4.28
N SER A 7 -13.50 -4.80 -4.76
CA SER A 7 -12.54 -5.47 -3.88
C SER A 7 -11.46 -4.48 -3.42
N MET A 8 -10.86 -4.71 -2.25
CA MET A 8 -9.77 -3.85 -1.74
C MET A 8 -8.65 -3.64 -2.78
N LYS A 9 -8.32 -4.70 -3.54
CA LYS A 9 -7.35 -4.62 -4.63
C LYS A 9 -7.78 -3.65 -5.73
N GLN A 10 -9.05 -3.66 -6.11
CA GLN A 10 -9.58 -2.75 -7.14
C GLN A 10 -9.62 -1.31 -6.63
N GLU A 11 -9.98 -1.10 -5.37
CA GLU A 11 -9.97 0.21 -4.74
C GLU A 11 -8.55 0.80 -4.65
N LEU A 12 -7.57 -0.01 -4.23
CA LEU A 12 -6.15 0.38 -4.24
C LEU A 12 -5.64 0.70 -5.65
N LEU A 13 -6.02 -0.10 -6.66
CA LEU A 13 -5.66 0.18 -8.05
C LEU A 13 -6.25 1.51 -8.53
N GLU A 14 -7.48 1.83 -8.14
CA GLU A 14 -8.12 3.10 -8.47
C GLU A 14 -7.43 4.28 -7.79
N LEU A 15 -7.06 4.15 -6.51
CA LEU A 15 -6.25 5.15 -5.80
C LEU A 15 -4.87 5.35 -6.46
N ILE A 16 -4.22 4.27 -6.90
CA ILE A 16 -2.94 4.34 -7.62
C ILE A 16 -3.12 5.08 -8.94
N ARG A 17 -4.15 4.73 -9.72
CA ARG A 17 -4.43 5.36 -11.02
C ARG A 17 -4.71 6.86 -10.89
N THR A 18 -5.41 7.25 -9.83
CA THR A 18 -5.91 8.62 -9.66
C THR A 18 -4.93 9.54 -8.92
N HIS A 19 -4.13 9.01 -7.98
CA HIS A 19 -3.26 9.84 -7.13
C HIS A 19 -1.77 9.57 -7.30
N VAL A 20 -1.38 8.32 -7.50
CA VAL A 20 0.04 7.90 -7.50
C VAL A 20 0.66 8.06 -8.88
N TYR A 21 -0.03 7.59 -9.91
CA TYR A 21 0.49 7.50 -11.26
C TYR A 21 0.32 8.82 -12.02
N ARG A 22 1.40 9.26 -12.67
CA ARG A 22 1.39 10.44 -13.54
C ARG A 22 2.11 10.11 -14.85
N TYR A 23 1.54 10.61 -15.93
CA TYR A 23 2.14 10.59 -17.26
C TYR A 23 2.33 12.02 -17.77
N SER A 24 3.44 12.27 -18.47
CA SER A 24 3.73 13.53 -19.13
C SER A 24 4.45 13.29 -20.44
N GLU A 25 4.04 14.00 -21.50
CA GLU A 25 4.74 14.01 -22.78
C GLU A 25 6.17 14.55 -22.64
N GLN A 26 6.35 15.56 -21.77
CA GLN A 26 7.67 16.05 -21.37
C GLN A 26 8.20 15.18 -20.23
N PRO A 27 9.34 14.48 -20.40
CA PRO A 27 9.83 13.54 -19.38
C PRO A 27 10.19 14.21 -18.05
N PHE A 28 9.84 13.54 -16.96
CA PHE A 28 10.34 13.83 -15.63
C PHE A 28 11.82 13.45 -15.51
N THR A 29 12.60 14.25 -14.79
CA THR A 29 13.94 13.86 -14.35
C THR A 29 13.83 13.13 -13.02
N LEU A 30 14.26 11.86 -12.99
CA LEU A 30 14.22 11.02 -11.80
C LEU A 30 15.42 11.30 -10.89
N ALA A 31 15.35 10.84 -9.64
CA ALA A 31 16.45 10.96 -8.67
C ALA A 31 17.75 10.29 -9.13
N SER A 32 17.66 9.32 -10.04
CA SER A 32 18.82 8.68 -10.68
C SER A 32 19.45 9.51 -11.81
N GLY A 33 18.89 10.68 -12.13
CA GLY A 33 19.27 11.52 -13.27
C GLY A 33 18.67 11.06 -14.62
N ARG A 34 18.04 9.87 -14.66
CA ARG A 34 17.38 9.37 -15.88
C ARG A 34 16.09 10.12 -16.16
N LYS A 35 15.68 10.15 -17.43
CA LYS A 35 14.40 10.72 -17.87
C LYS A 35 13.34 9.63 -18.04
N SER A 36 12.11 9.90 -17.61
CA SER A 36 10.97 9.01 -17.79
C SER A 36 9.70 9.81 -18.03
N ARG A 37 8.83 9.34 -18.92
CA ARG A 37 7.47 9.90 -19.09
C ARG A 37 6.48 9.44 -18.03
N HIS A 38 6.85 8.40 -17.27
CA HIS A 38 6.05 7.81 -16.21
C HIS A 38 6.64 8.15 -14.85
N TYR A 39 5.78 8.55 -13.92
CA TYR A 39 6.14 8.86 -12.55
C TYR A 39 5.13 8.23 -11.58
N PHE A 40 5.65 7.66 -10.50
CA PHE A 40 4.85 7.06 -9.43
C PHE A 40 5.25 7.70 -8.09
N ASN A 41 4.30 8.34 -7.42
CA ASN A 41 4.48 8.88 -6.07
C ASN A 41 3.63 8.12 -5.05
N CYS A 42 4.15 7.01 -4.52
CA CYS A 42 3.39 6.16 -3.59
C CYS A 42 3.15 6.81 -2.22
N LYS A 43 3.79 7.96 -1.93
CA LYS A 43 3.49 8.75 -0.72
C LYS A 43 2.02 9.19 -0.66
N GLU A 44 1.37 9.33 -1.81
CA GLU A 44 -0.06 9.62 -1.91
C GLU A 44 -0.95 8.51 -1.35
N ILE A 45 -0.40 7.30 -1.13
CA ILE A 45 -1.06 6.23 -0.39
C ILE A 45 -0.51 6.20 1.03
N THR A 46 0.81 6.13 1.18
CA THR A 46 1.43 5.80 2.46
C THR A 46 1.40 6.94 3.49
N LEU A 47 1.18 8.19 3.05
CA LEU A 47 1.08 9.35 3.93
C LEU A 47 -0.34 9.92 4.01
N VAL A 48 -1.35 9.14 3.60
CA VAL A 48 -2.77 9.51 3.71
C VAL A 48 -3.47 8.44 4.56
N PRO A 49 -4.03 8.79 5.73
CA PRO A 49 -4.51 7.83 6.72
C PRO A 49 -5.41 6.72 6.16
N ASP A 50 -6.53 7.08 5.53
CA ASP A 50 -7.51 6.10 5.04
C ASP A 50 -6.95 5.19 3.94
N ARG A 51 -6.06 5.73 3.10
CA ARG A 51 -5.43 4.97 2.00
C ARG A 51 -4.37 4.01 2.53
N LEU A 52 -3.61 4.45 3.55
CA LEU A 52 -2.66 3.60 4.25
C LEU A 52 -3.38 2.48 4.99
N GLU A 53 -4.50 2.76 5.68
CA GLU A 53 -5.31 1.75 6.36
C GLU A 53 -5.76 0.66 5.38
N LEU A 54 -6.33 1.05 4.22
CA LEU A 54 -6.73 0.11 3.18
C LEU A 54 -5.55 -0.72 2.66
N LEU A 55 -4.40 -0.09 2.44
CA LEU A 55 -3.18 -0.78 2.00
C LEU A 55 -2.73 -1.82 3.04
N CYS A 56 -2.65 -1.45 4.31
CA CYS A 56 -2.24 -2.34 5.39
C CYS A 56 -3.21 -3.51 5.57
N LYS A 57 -4.51 -3.25 5.49
CA LYS A 57 -5.56 -4.29 5.53
C LYS A 57 -5.41 -5.27 4.37
N PHE A 58 -5.26 -4.78 3.15
CA PHE A 58 -5.00 -5.63 1.99
C PHE A 58 -3.74 -6.49 2.16
N ILE A 59 -2.65 -5.92 2.68
CA ILE A 59 -1.41 -6.66 2.89
C ILE A 59 -1.63 -7.79 3.90
N VAL A 60 -2.25 -7.50 5.04
CA VAL A 60 -2.45 -8.49 6.10
C VAL A 60 -3.43 -9.58 5.68
N GLU A 61 -4.58 -9.21 5.10
CA GLU A 61 -5.67 -10.16 4.83
C GLU A 61 -5.44 -11.00 3.58
N GLN A 62 -4.76 -10.46 2.57
CA GLN A 62 -4.60 -11.12 1.27
C GLN A 62 -3.13 -11.43 0.99
N HIS A 63 -2.27 -10.42 1.03
CA HIS A 63 -0.90 -10.58 0.55
C HIS A 63 -0.06 -11.53 1.41
N LEU A 64 -0.15 -11.45 2.74
CA LEU A 64 0.58 -12.35 3.64
C LEU A 64 0.17 -13.81 3.43
N GLY A 65 -1.12 -14.08 3.31
CA GLY A 65 -1.65 -15.42 3.03
C GLY A 65 -1.15 -15.97 1.70
N GLU A 66 -1.20 -15.15 0.63
CA GLU A 66 -0.67 -15.52 -0.70
C GLU A 66 0.85 -15.78 -0.68
N SER A 67 1.60 -15.08 0.18
CA SER A 67 3.04 -15.27 0.34
C SER A 67 3.44 -16.49 1.19
N GLY A 68 2.48 -17.16 1.83
CA GLY A 68 2.72 -18.26 2.76
C GLY A 68 3.28 -17.83 4.13
N ILE A 69 3.26 -16.53 4.44
CA ILE A 69 3.76 -15.97 5.70
C ILE A 69 2.58 -15.89 6.67
N LEU A 70 2.45 -16.90 7.53
CA LEU A 70 1.32 -17.01 8.47
C LEU A 70 1.53 -16.25 9.78
N LEU A 71 2.77 -16.19 10.28
CA LEU A 71 3.10 -15.55 11.55
C LEU A 71 4.45 -14.80 11.46
N PRO A 72 4.48 -13.60 10.86
CA PRO A 72 5.67 -12.77 10.83
C PRO A 72 6.07 -12.33 12.24
N HIS A 73 7.37 -12.43 12.54
CA HIS A 73 7.94 -11.96 13.81
C HIS A 73 8.17 -10.43 13.83
N ALA A 74 8.39 -9.84 12.66
CA ALA A 74 8.65 -8.42 12.51
C ALA A 74 8.33 -7.96 11.08
N PHE A 75 8.08 -6.65 10.93
CA PHE A 75 7.99 -5.95 9.64
C PHE A 75 9.05 -4.86 9.61
N GLY A 76 9.86 -4.83 8.55
CA GLY A 76 10.96 -3.86 8.40
C GLY A 76 11.12 -3.38 6.97
N GLY A 77 11.76 -2.23 6.81
CA GLY A 77 12.04 -1.64 5.51
C GLY A 77 12.93 -0.40 5.59
N LEU A 78 13.26 0.16 4.43
CA LEU A 78 14.10 1.35 4.32
C LEU A 78 13.29 2.61 4.67
N THR A 79 13.90 3.51 5.45
CA THR A 79 13.25 4.69 6.08
C THR A 79 12.47 5.61 5.12
N MET A 80 11.67 6.52 5.69
CA MET A 80 10.74 7.47 5.06
C MET A 80 9.56 6.83 4.36
N GLY A 81 9.82 5.93 3.41
CA GLY A 81 8.79 5.24 2.63
C GLY A 81 8.22 4.04 3.37
N ALA A 82 9.08 3.21 3.97
CA ALA A 82 8.64 2.01 4.66
C ALA A 82 8.11 2.30 6.08
N ASP A 83 8.56 3.37 6.75
CA ASP A 83 8.17 3.70 8.13
C ASP A 83 6.63 3.64 8.33
N PRO A 84 5.80 4.40 7.58
CA PRO A 84 4.35 4.34 7.74
C PRO A 84 3.77 2.95 7.42
N ILE A 85 4.34 2.23 6.45
CA ILE A 85 3.89 0.90 6.04
C ILE A 85 4.16 -0.11 7.17
N CYS A 86 5.38 -0.12 7.71
CA CYS A 86 5.78 -1.04 8.78
C CYS A 86 4.95 -0.82 10.04
N TYR A 87 4.74 0.44 10.46
CA TYR A 87 3.88 0.74 11.61
C TYR A 87 2.42 0.33 11.33
N GLY A 88 1.88 0.69 10.17
CA GLY A 88 0.49 0.39 9.81
C GLY A 88 0.21 -1.12 9.73
N ILE A 89 1.07 -1.89 9.05
CA ILE A 89 0.94 -3.35 8.98
C ILE A 89 1.08 -3.97 10.37
N SER A 90 2.03 -3.50 11.18
CA SER A 90 2.22 -4.04 12.55
C SER A 90 0.96 -3.83 13.41
N LEU A 91 0.33 -2.66 13.31
CA LEU A 91 -0.92 -2.36 14.01
C LEU A 91 -2.08 -3.21 13.49
N GLU A 92 -2.24 -3.31 12.18
CA GLU A 92 -3.31 -4.08 11.55
C GLU A 92 -3.18 -5.58 11.83
N PHE A 93 -1.97 -6.13 11.70
CA PHE A 93 -1.68 -7.53 12.00
C PHE A 93 -1.98 -7.85 13.48
N ARG A 94 -1.58 -6.97 14.41
CA ARG A 94 -1.90 -7.11 15.84
C ARG A 94 -3.40 -7.07 16.11
N LYS A 95 -4.14 -6.19 15.44
CA LYS A 95 -5.61 -6.08 15.56
C LYS A 95 -6.29 -7.39 15.17
N GLN A 96 -5.82 -8.05 14.13
CA GLN A 96 -6.40 -9.31 13.64
C GLN A 96 -5.99 -10.53 14.49
N ILE A 97 -4.74 -10.62 14.97
CA ILE A 97 -4.33 -11.73 15.87
C ILE A 97 -5.10 -11.72 17.19
N LYS A 98 -5.38 -10.55 17.77
CA LYS A 98 -6.17 -10.48 19.03
C LYS A 98 -7.59 -11.03 18.85
N THR A 99 -8.12 -11.01 17.64
CA THR A 99 -9.41 -11.62 17.28
C THR A 99 -9.30 -13.14 17.13
N TYR A 100 -8.08 -13.68 17.00
CA TYR A 100 -7.76 -15.10 16.80
C TYR A 100 -7.13 -15.75 18.05
N ILE A 101 -7.59 -15.40 19.24
CA ILE A 101 -7.32 -16.19 20.45
C ILE A 101 -8.59 -17.01 20.72
N PRO A 102 -8.62 -18.31 20.41
CA PRO A 102 -9.75 -19.18 20.73
C PRO A 102 -9.98 -19.30 22.25
#